data_AF-A0AAW2KWY3-F1
#
_entry.id   AF-A0AAW2KWY3-F1
#
_cell.length_a   1.000
_cell.length_b   1.000
_cell.length_c   1.000
_cell.angle_alpha   90.00
_cell.angle_beta   90.00
_cell.angle_gamma   90.00
#
_symmetry.space_group_name_H-M   'P 1'
#
loop_
_entity.id
_entity.type
_entity.pdbx_description
1 polymer ?
#
loop_
_entity_poly.entity_id
_entity_poly.type
_entity_poly.pdbx_seq_one_letter_code
_entity_poly.pdbx_strand_id
1 'polypeptide(L)'
;MKLAEVKDTLIMRKFGSVEPENYWYRVCEGETESVIQRPWHMIWKSRRLLDVASAISARMNWDFDAVHVERGEKASNKELWPNLDRDTQPEAILATLQGKIEDGRKVYIATNEPDTSFFDPLKDKYSTHFLDEYKDLWDANSDWYDETMKLNNRNSVEFDGYMRISVDTEVFLRGRKQIETFNDLTKDCKDGINTCTSTA
;
A
#
# COMPACT_ATOMS: atom_id res chain seq x y z
N MET A 1 -5.55 -7.14 -22.74
CA MET A 1 -5.06 -6.14 -21.76
C MET A 1 -4.20 -5.12 -22.49
N LYS A 2 -4.43 -3.81 -22.28
CA LYS A 2 -3.70 -2.70 -22.95
C LYS A 2 -2.20 -2.60 -22.61
N LEU A 3 -1.67 -3.52 -21.80
CA LEU A 3 -0.30 -3.51 -21.30
C LEU A 3 0.58 -4.63 -21.91
N ALA A 4 0.02 -5.51 -22.74
CA ALA A 4 0.75 -6.64 -23.33
C ALA A 4 1.81 -6.22 -24.39
N GLU A 5 1.76 -4.97 -24.85
CA GLU A 5 2.64 -4.45 -25.92
C GLU A 5 3.73 -3.49 -25.42
N VAL A 6 3.77 -3.18 -24.12
CA VAL A 6 4.74 -2.22 -23.56
C VAL A 6 6.08 -2.93 -23.30
N LYS A 7 7.10 -2.56 -24.08
CA LYS A 7 8.45 -3.17 -24.03
C LYS A 7 9.39 -2.54 -23.00
N ASP A 8 9.06 -1.36 -22.50
CA ASP A 8 9.90 -0.63 -21.55
C ASP A 8 9.50 -0.94 -20.10
N THR A 9 10.47 -1.29 -19.25
CA THR A 9 10.29 -1.52 -17.81
C THR A 9 10.01 -0.23 -17.02
N LEU A 10 10.12 0.93 -17.67
CA LEU A 10 10.05 2.24 -17.05
C LEU A 10 8.99 3.10 -17.74
N ILE A 11 7.79 3.16 -17.15
CA ILE A 11 6.73 4.07 -17.60
C ILE A 11 7.01 5.46 -17.05
N MET A 12 7.68 6.32 -17.83
CA MET A 12 7.91 7.72 -17.47
C MET A 12 6.78 8.60 -18.01
N ARG A 13 5.94 9.15 -17.13
CA ARG A 13 4.97 10.20 -17.49
C ARG A 13 5.54 11.57 -17.10
N LYS A 14 5.78 12.42 -18.11
CA LYS A 14 6.19 13.82 -17.90
C LYS A 14 4.97 14.72 -17.98
N PHE A 15 4.67 15.44 -16.90
CA PHE A 15 3.58 16.42 -16.82
C PHE A 15 4.13 17.82 -17.09
N GLY A 16 3.91 18.35 -18.30
CA GLY A 16 4.05 19.78 -18.63
C GLY A 16 5.33 20.50 -18.15
N SER A 17 5.20 21.82 -17.96
CA SER A 17 6.22 22.69 -17.34
C SER A 17 6.18 22.47 -15.84
N VAL A 18 7.01 21.55 -15.35
CA VAL A 18 7.04 21.12 -13.95
C VAL A 18 7.45 22.27 -13.03
N GLU A 19 6.67 22.53 -11.97
CA GLU A 19 7.16 23.25 -10.79
C GLU A 19 8.38 22.52 -10.22
N PRO A 20 9.36 23.23 -9.62
CA PRO A 20 10.39 22.58 -8.82
C PRO A 20 9.74 21.67 -7.77
N GLU A 21 10.24 20.44 -7.62
CA GLU A 21 9.85 19.44 -6.60
C GLU A 21 8.66 18.50 -6.86
N ASN A 22 8.16 18.38 -8.10
CA ASN A 22 7.16 17.35 -8.44
C ASN A 22 7.80 16.11 -9.09
N TYR A 23 8.14 15.11 -8.29
CA TYR A 23 8.74 13.85 -8.76
C TYR A 23 7.93 12.63 -8.29
N TRP A 24 7.61 11.71 -9.21
CA TRP A 24 6.98 10.41 -8.92
C TRP A 24 7.90 9.28 -9.37
N TYR A 25 8.45 8.48 -8.45
CA TYR A 25 9.04 7.19 -8.82
C TYR A 25 9.22 6.21 -7.64
N ARG A 26 8.77 4.98 -7.86
CA ARG A 26 9.24 3.74 -7.20
C ARG A 26 9.46 2.72 -8.32
N VAL A 27 10.64 2.74 -8.94
CA VAL A 27 10.89 1.98 -10.19
C VAL A 27 11.81 0.76 -9.98
N CYS A 28 12.32 0.52 -8.76
CA CYS A 28 13.38 -0.50 -8.60
C CYS A 28 13.30 -1.29 -7.28
N GLU A 29 12.16 -1.89 -6.91
CA GLU A 29 12.17 -2.91 -5.83
C GLU A 29 12.72 -4.24 -6.39
N GLY A 30 13.61 -4.91 -5.65
CA GLY A 30 14.24 -6.19 -6.04
C GLY A 30 15.78 -6.16 -6.02
N GLU A 31 16.46 -7.08 -6.71
CA GLU A 31 17.92 -7.25 -6.68
C GLU A 31 18.73 -5.97 -6.97
N THR A 32 18.18 -5.07 -7.80
CA THR A 32 18.82 -3.80 -8.18
C THR A 32 18.70 -2.70 -7.12
N GLU A 33 17.87 -2.88 -6.08
CA GLU A 33 17.75 -1.93 -4.97
C GLU A 33 19.07 -1.73 -4.23
N SER A 34 19.86 -2.79 -4.09
CA SER A 34 21.15 -2.77 -3.40
C SER A 34 22.26 -2.02 -4.18
N VAL A 35 22.10 -1.91 -5.49
CA VAL A 35 23.13 -1.36 -6.42
C VAL A 35 22.83 0.10 -6.78
N ILE A 36 21.56 0.49 -6.68
CA ILE A 36 21.14 1.88 -6.88
C ILE A 36 21.24 2.59 -5.53
N GLN A 37 22.24 3.45 -5.39
CA GLN A 37 22.25 4.50 -4.36
C GLN A 37 21.10 5.46 -4.67
N ARG A 38 19.89 5.10 -4.22
CA ARG A 38 18.72 5.96 -4.38
C ARG A 38 19.02 7.23 -3.59
N PRO A 39 19.02 8.40 -4.24
CA PRO A 39 19.19 9.65 -3.52
C PRO A 39 17.88 9.93 -2.79
N TRP A 40 17.58 9.20 -1.71
CA TRP A 40 16.32 9.32 -0.97
C TRP A 40 16.03 10.77 -0.53
N HIS A 41 17.07 11.59 -0.39
CA HIS A 41 16.99 13.03 -0.15
C HIS A 41 16.51 13.87 -1.37
N MET A 42 16.59 13.33 -2.58
CA MET A 42 16.10 13.92 -3.83
C MET A 42 14.76 13.31 -4.29
N ILE A 43 14.33 12.18 -3.71
CA ILE A 43 13.07 11.51 -4.06
C ILE A 43 12.01 11.83 -3.01
N TRP A 44 11.15 12.80 -3.33
CA TRP A 44 10.07 13.19 -2.44
C TRP A 44 8.78 12.51 -2.87
N LYS A 45 8.06 11.90 -1.92
CA LYS A 45 6.70 11.43 -2.18
C LYS A 45 5.83 12.64 -2.51
N SER A 46 4.95 12.50 -3.50
CA SER A 46 4.07 13.59 -3.92
C SER A 46 3.30 14.13 -2.71
N ARG A 47 3.44 15.43 -2.45
CA ARG A 47 2.74 16.12 -1.36
C ARG A 47 1.26 15.80 -1.34
N ARG A 48 0.62 15.76 -2.52
CA ARG A 48 -0.80 15.46 -2.69
C ARG A 48 -1.19 14.07 -2.19
N LEU A 49 -0.34 13.07 -2.39
CA LEU A 49 -0.56 11.73 -1.86
C LEU A 49 -0.32 11.68 -0.34
N LEU A 50 0.67 12.43 0.15
CA LEU A 50 0.92 12.57 1.59
C LEU A 50 -0.24 13.27 2.31
N ASP A 51 -0.86 14.26 1.67
CA ASP A 51 -2.02 14.98 2.17
C ASP A 51 -3.23 14.03 2.27
N VAL A 52 -3.48 13.20 1.25
CA VAL A 52 -4.51 12.13 1.29
C VAL A 52 -4.24 11.18 2.47
N ALA A 53 -3.04 10.63 2.59
CA ALA A 53 -2.68 9.75 3.70
C ALA A 53 -2.86 10.43 5.07
N SER A 54 -2.62 11.75 5.15
CA SER A 54 -2.75 12.53 6.39
C SER A 54 -4.21 12.75 6.75
N ALA A 55 -5.05 13.01 5.75
CA ALA A 55 -6.50 13.11 5.93
C ALA A 55 -7.11 11.79 6.39
N ILE A 56 -6.67 10.65 5.83
CA ILE A 56 -7.07 9.30 6.29
C ILE A 56 -6.66 9.10 7.76
N SER A 57 -5.40 9.37 8.09
CA SER A 57 -4.87 9.24 9.45
C SER A 57 -5.63 10.14 10.44
N ALA A 58 -5.96 11.36 10.03
CA ALA A 58 -6.72 12.31 10.82
C ALA A 58 -8.17 11.86 11.07
N ARG A 59 -8.86 11.26 10.09
CA ARG A 59 -10.19 10.67 10.28
C ARG A 59 -10.18 9.48 11.24
N MET A 60 -9.05 8.80 11.35
CA MET A 60 -8.81 7.78 12.37
C MET A 60 -8.27 8.36 13.69
N ASN A 61 -8.23 9.69 13.86
CA ASN A 61 -7.73 10.41 15.04
C ASN A 61 -6.24 10.20 15.35
N TRP A 62 -5.44 9.77 14.38
CA TRP A 62 -4.03 9.40 14.61
C TRP A 62 -3.85 8.33 15.70
N ASP A 63 -4.91 7.58 16.01
CA ASP A 63 -4.93 6.53 17.02
C ASP A 63 -5.52 5.26 16.42
N PHE A 64 -4.69 4.60 15.63
CA PHE A 64 -5.01 3.33 14.97
C PHE A 64 -3.76 2.46 14.89
N ASP A 65 -3.97 1.18 14.71
CA ASP A 65 -2.93 0.23 14.32
C ASP A 65 -3.09 -0.11 12.84
N ALA A 66 -2.04 -0.60 12.20
CA ALA A 66 -2.07 -0.88 10.78
C ALA A 66 -1.57 -2.29 10.47
N VAL A 67 -2.27 -2.94 9.54
CA VAL A 67 -1.93 -4.27 9.04
C VAL A 67 -1.76 -4.18 7.53
N HIS A 68 -0.64 -4.67 7.02
CA HIS A 68 -0.38 -4.79 5.59
C HIS A 68 -0.52 -6.25 5.14
N VAL A 69 -1.58 -6.53 4.39
CA VAL A 69 -1.94 -7.87 3.90
C VAL A 69 -1.72 -7.95 2.38
N GLU A 70 -0.63 -8.59 1.97
CA GLU A 70 -0.29 -8.85 0.58
C GLU A 70 -0.72 -10.27 0.19
N ARG A 71 -1.79 -10.38 -0.59
CA ARG A 71 -2.35 -11.64 -1.10
C ARG A 71 -2.35 -11.62 -2.64
N GLY A 72 -3.41 -11.12 -3.25
CA GLY A 72 -3.56 -11.02 -4.71
C GLY A 72 -3.14 -12.30 -5.44
N GLU A 73 -2.38 -12.15 -6.53
CA GLU A 73 -1.87 -13.29 -7.30
C GLU A 73 -0.88 -14.17 -6.51
N LYS A 74 -0.16 -13.60 -5.52
CA LYS A 74 0.83 -14.35 -4.72
C LYS A 74 0.16 -15.46 -3.91
N ALA A 75 -1.03 -15.23 -3.38
CA ALA A 75 -1.76 -16.23 -2.60
C ALA A 75 -2.09 -17.50 -3.42
N SER A 76 -2.26 -17.37 -4.74
CA SER A 76 -2.51 -18.53 -5.61
C SER A 76 -1.23 -19.30 -5.98
N ASN A 77 -0.06 -18.67 -5.88
CA ASN A 77 1.21 -19.26 -6.29
C ASN A 77 1.90 -19.99 -5.14
N LYS A 78 1.47 -21.24 -4.92
CA LYS A 78 2.02 -22.12 -3.87
C LYS A 78 3.44 -22.62 -4.15
N GLU A 79 3.95 -22.46 -5.37
CA GLU A 79 5.33 -22.83 -5.71
C GLU A 79 6.33 -21.81 -5.17
N LEU A 80 5.96 -20.53 -5.15
CA LEU A 80 6.78 -19.45 -4.58
C LEU A 80 6.41 -19.11 -3.14
N TRP A 81 5.12 -19.21 -2.79
CA TRP A 81 4.59 -18.88 -1.46
C TRP A 81 3.67 -20.01 -0.94
N PRO A 82 4.24 -21.10 -0.44
CA PRO A 82 3.48 -22.29 -0.05
C PRO A 82 2.56 -22.08 1.16
N ASN A 83 2.82 -21.07 2.00
CA ASN A 83 2.09 -20.82 3.25
C ASN A 83 1.23 -19.56 3.21
N LEU A 84 1.53 -18.61 2.31
CA LEU A 84 0.93 -17.28 2.28
C LEU A 84 -0.60 -17.27 2.35
N ASP A 85 -1.28 -18.06 1.51
CA ASP A 85 -2.75 -18.14 1.50
C ASP A 85 -3.32 -18.56 2.86
N ARG A 86 -2.77 -19.64 3.44
CA ARG A 86 -3.18 -20.17 4.75
C ARG A 86 -2.92 -19.15 5.87
N ASP A 87 -1.73 -18.57 5.87
CA ASP A 87 -1.25 -17.70 6.96
C ASP A 87 -1.94 -16.33 6.96
N THR A 88 -2.47 -15.90 5.81
CA THR A 88 -3.21 -14.63 5.66
C THR A 88 -4.73 -14.84 5.60
N GLN A 89 -5.25 -16.01 5.98
CA GLN A 89 -6.69 -16.18 6.20
C GLN A 89 -7.16 -15.29 7.37
N PRO A 90 -8.43 -14.84 7.38
CA PRO A 90 -8.92 -13.92 8.42
C PRO A 90 -8.74 -14.47 9.84
N GLU A 91 -8.92 -15.77 10.04
CA GLU A 91 -8.74 -16.45 11.32
C GLU A 91 -7.27 -16.49 11.75
N ALA A 92 -6.35 -16.68 10.80
CA ALA A 92 -4.91 -16.69 11.05
C ALA A 92 -4.39 -15.28 11.37
N ILE A 93 -4.90 -14.27 10.66
CA ILE A 93 -4.64 -12.86 10.97
C ILE A 93 -5.16 -12.55 12.37
N LEU A 94 -6.43 -12.87 12.68
CA LEU A 94 -7.02 -12.68 14.02
C LEU A 94 -6.17 -13.30 15.14
N ALA A 95 -5.71 -14.53 14.95
CA ALA A 95 -4.84 -15.22 15.91
C ALA A 95 -3.50 -14.50 16.10
N THR A 96 -2.93 -13.93 15.03
CA THR A 96 -1.67 -13.19 15.08
C THR A 96 -1.83 -11.81 15.71
N LEU A 97 -2.96 -11.15 15.44
CA LEU A 97 -3.29 -9.85 16.05
C LEU A 97 -3.62 -9.98 17.53
N GLN A 98 -4.12 -11.14 17.97
CA GLN A 98 -4.46 -11.40 19.36
C GLN A 98 -3.24 -11.21 20.27
N GLY A 99 -3.35 -10.29 21.23
CA GLY A 99 -2.26 -9.94 22.15
C GLY A 99 -1.24 -8.96 21.56
N LYS A 100 -1.24 -8.73 20.23
CA LYS A 100 -0.50 -7.64 19.59
C LYS A 100 -1.34 -6.37 19.55
N ILE A 101 -2.62 -6.44 19.19
CA ILE A 101 -3.53 -5.28 19.14
C ILE A 101 -4.62 -5.48 20.20
N GLU A 102 -5.06 -4.39 20.84
CA GLU A 102 -6.17 -4.43 21.81
C GLU A 102 -7.51 -4.52 21.08
N ASP A 103 -8.43 -5.32 21.62
CA ASP A 103 -9.80 -5.44 21.09
C ASP A 103 -10.50 -4.07 21.09
N GLY A 104 -11.32 -3.82 20.07
CA GLY A 104 -12.06 -2.57 19.86
C GLY A 104 -11.26 -1.44 19.21
N ARG A 105 -9.96 -1.62 18.97
CA ARG A 105 -9.14 -0.59 18.30
C ARG A 105 -9.49 -0.44 16.81
N LYS A 106 -9.19 0.76 16.29
CA LYS A 106 -9.20 1.04 14.85
C LYS A 106 -8.01 0.36 14.19
N VAL A 107 -8.27 -0.43 13.16
CA VAL A 107 -7.24 -1.14 12.41
C VAL A 107 -7.35 -0.76 10.95
N TYR A 108 -6.34 -0.09 10.42
CA TYR A 108 -6.22 0.17 8.99
C TYR A 108 -5.63 -1.06 8.29
N ILE A 109 -6.33 -1.59 7.28
CA ILE A 109 -5.88 -2.75 6.51
C ILE A 109 -5.47 -2.27 5.11
N ALA A 110 -4.16 -2.18 4.90
CA ALA A 110 -3.57 -1.97 3.59
C ALA A 110 -3.49 -3.32 2.87
N THR A 111 -4.20 -3.49 1.76
CA THR A 111 -4.28 -4.80 1.08
C THR A 111 -4.48 -4.68 -0.42
N ASN A 112 -3.95 -5.68 -1.14
CA ASN A 112 -4.24 -5.90 -2.56
C ASN A 112 -5.24 -7.05 -2.79
N GLU A 113 -5.90 -7.56 -1.74
CA GLU A 113 -7.03 -8.49 -1.86
C GLU A 113 -8.21 -7.74 -2.52
N PRO A 114 -8.74 -8.22 -3.67
CA PRO A 114 -9.80 -7.51 -4.40
C PRO A 114 -11.10 -7.35 -3.63
N ASP A 115 -11.43 -8.30 -2.76
CA ASP A 115 -12.67 -8.32 -1.99
C ASP A 115 -12.40 -7.99 -0.51
N THR A 116 -12.75 -6.77 -0.08
CA THR A 116 -12.57 -6.36 1.31
C THR A 116 -13.50 -7.08 2.28
N SER A 117 -14.60 -7.69 1.80
CA SER A 117 -15.47 -8.51 2.65
C SER A 117 -14.79 -9.80 3.14
N PHE A 118 -13.70 -10.19 2.48
CA PHE A 118 -12.80 -11.25 2.96
C PHE A 118 -12.37 -11.03 4.42
N PHE A 119 -12.18 -9.77 4.82
CA PHE A 119 -11.75 -9.40 6.17
C PHE A 119 -12.90 -9.19 7.17
N ASP A 120 -14.15 -9.44 6.78
CA ASP A 120 -15.32 -9.27 7.66
C ASP A 120 -15.19 -9.98 9.02
N PRO A 121 -14.58 -11.19 9.14
CA PRO A 121 -14.38 -11.81 10.45
C PRO A 121 -13.58 -10.97 11.45
N LEU A 122 -12.75 -10.03 10.99
CA LEU A 122 -11.99 -9.12 11.86
C LEU A 122 -12.88 -8.07 12.53
N LYS A 123 -14.05 -7.77 11.95
CA LYS A 123 -14.97 -6.72 12.44
C LYS A 123 -15.57 -7.03 13.81
N ASP A 124 -15.62 -8.31 14.19
CA ASP A 124 -16.09 -8.74 15.50
C ASP A 124 -15.17 -8.25 16.64
N LYS A 125 -13.87 -8.05 16.33
CA LYS A 125 -12.87 -7.60 17.31
C LYS A 125 -12.35 -6.19 17.07
N TYR A 126 -12.32 -5.72 15.83
CA TYR A 126 -11.66 -4.47 15.46
C TYR A 126 -12.56 -3.59 14.60
N SER A 127 -12.39 -2.28 14.70
CA SER A 127 -12.96 -1.33 13.73
C SER A 127 -12.04 -1.28 12.51
N THR A 128 -12.32 -2.13 11.51
CA THR A 128 -11.52 -2.22 10.29
C THR A 128 -11.75 -1.03 9.37
N HIS A 129 -10.69 -0.51 8.76
CA HIS A 129 -10.73 0.56 7.78
C HIS A 129 -9.89 0.21 6.56
N PHE A 130 -10.41 0.51 5.37
CA PHE A 130 -9.73 0.30 4.09
C PHE A 130 -9.57 1.59 3.32
N LEU A 131 -8.66 1.61 2.34
CA LEU A 131 -8.42 2.76 1.49
C LEU A 131 -9.73 3.30 0.87
N ASP A 132 -10.52 2.44 0.22
CA ASP A 132 -11.71 2.86 -0.53
C ASP A 132 -12.83 3.50 0.30
N GLU A 133 -12.81 3.36 1.63
CA GLU A 133 -13.72 4.10 2.53
C GLU A 133 -13.47 5.61 2.50
N TYR A 134 -12.29 6.02 2.02
CA TYR A 134 -11.85 7.42 1.95
C TYR A 134 -11.78 7.94 0.51
N LYS A 135 -12.50 7.30 -0.42
CA LYS A 135 -12.47 7.64 -1.84
C LYS A 135 -12.80 9.10 -2.14
N ASP A 136 -13.57 9.75 -1.28
CA ASP A 136 -13.88 11.17 -1.36
C ASP A 136 -12.64 12.08 -1.29
N LEU A 137 -11.49 11.57 -0.84
CA LEU A 137 -10.22 12.30 -0.83
C LEU A 137 -9.53 12.39 -2.20
N TRP A 138 -9.96 11.60 -3.20
CA TRP A 138 -9.40 11.62 -4.56
C TRP A 138 -10.45 11.46 -5.66
N ASP A 139 -11.74 11.46 -5.32
CA ASP A 139 -12.80 11.44 -6.32
C ASP A 139 -12.89 12.78 -7.10
N ALA A 140 -13.81 12.85 -8.06
CA ALA A 140 -13.95 14.01 -8.93
C ALA A 140 -14.28 15.34 -8.23
N ASN A 141 -14.69 15.31 -6.94
CA ASN A 141 -15.01 16.50 -6.14
C ASN A 141 -13.91 16.83 -5.12
N SER A 142 -12.80 16.10 -5.13
CA SER A 142 -11.70 16.27 -4.18
C SER A 142 -10.71 17.36 -4.58
N ASP A 143 -10.06 17.95 -3.56
CA ASP A 143 -8.93 18.87 -3.78
C ASP A 143 -7.80 18.19 -4.56
N TRP A 144 -7.56 16.90 -4.30
CA TRP A 144 -6.57 16.12 -5.04
C TRP A 144 -6.87 16.09 -6.54
N TYR A 145 -8.13 15.87 -6.93
CA TYR A 145 -8.53 15.82 -8.33
C TYR A 145 -8.37 17.20 -8.99
N ASP A 146 -8.83 18.26 -8.33
CA ASP A 146 -8.72 19.63 -8.85
C ASP A 146 -7.27 20.06 -9.04
N GLU A 147 -6.40 19.73 -8.10
CA GLU A 147 -4.99 20.07 -8.19
C GLU A 147 -4.25 19.24 -9.25
N THR A 148 -4.50 17.94 -9.32
CA THR A 148 -3.86 17.08 -10.33
C THR A 148 -4.32 17.41 -11.74
N MET A 149 -5.60 17.78 -11.92
CA MET A 149 -6.13 18.34 -13.17
C MET A 149 -5.37 19.59 -13.58
N LYS A 150 -5.17 20.56 -12.68
CA LYS A 150 -4.43 21.80 -12.97
C LYS A 150 -2.99 21.50 -13.41
N LEU A 151 -2.32 20.58 -12.72
CA LEU A 151 -0.95 20.16 -13.07
C LEU A 151 -0.86 19.37 -14.37
N ASN A 152 -1.92 18.64 -14.74
CA ASN A 152 -1.94 17.81 -15.93
C ASN A 152 -2.63 18.50 -17.12
N ASN A 153 -2.49 19.83 -17.26
CA ASN A 153 -3.08 20.60 -18.35
C ASN A 153 -4.59 20.37 -18.51
N ARG A 154 -5.33 20.29 -17.40
CA ARG A 154 -6.76 19.97 -17.33
C ARG A 154 -7.14 18.58 -17.84
N ASN A 155 -6.19 17.65 -17.91
CA ASN A 155 -6.48 16.25 -18.18
C ASN A 155 -6.64 15.48 -16.87
N SER A 156 -7.68 14.65 -16.78
CA SER A 156 -7.97 13.87 -15.58
C SER A 156 -6.84 12.89 -15.30
N VAL A 157 -6.44 12.81 -14.04
CA VAL A 157 -5.52 11.80 -13.53
C VAL A 157 -6.34 10.77 -12.79
N GLU A 158 -6.20 9.51 -13.19
CA GLU A 158 -6.80 8.40 -12.47
C GLU A 158 -5.99 8.12 -11.20
N PHE A 159 -6.67 7.89 -10.08
CA PHE A 159 -6.05 7.42 -8.85
C PHE A 159 -5.75 5.91 -8.96
N ASP A 160 -4.67 5.62 -9.69
CA ASP A 160 -4.31 4.27 -10.12
C ASP A 160 -3.73 3.40 -9.00
N GLY A 161 -3.43 2.13 -9.32
CA GLY A 161 -2.87 1.17 -8.36
C GLY A 161 -1.58 1.63 -7.70
N TYR A 162 -0.74 2.40 -8.40
CA TYR A 162 0.51 2.91 -7.83
C TYR A 162 0.24 3.97 -6.76
N MET A 163 -0.68 4.90 -7.04
CA MET A 163 -1.07 5.93 -6.07
C MET A 163 -1.75 5.32 -4.85
N ARG A 164 -2.58 4.30 -5.05
CA ARG A 164 -3.24 3.53 -3.98
C ARG A 164 -2.23 2.89 -3.05
N ILE A 165 -1.29 2.10 -3.59
CA ILE A 165 -0.21 1.46 -2.81
C ILE A 165 0.64 2.51 -2.08
N SER A 166 0.91 3.65 -2.72
CA SER A 166 1.70 4.72 -2.13
C SER A 166 1.01 5.34 -0.91
N VAL A 167 -0.30 5.59 -1.00
CA VAL A 167 -1.10 6.08 0.13
C VAL A 167 -1.24 5.01 1.20
N ASP A 168 -1.56 3.77 0.85
CA ASP A 168 -1.64 2.64 1.79
C ASP A 168 -0.37 2.49 2.61
N THR A 169 0.79 2.53 1.95
CA THR A 169 2.09 2.45 2.62
C THR A 169 2.28 3.60 3.62
N GLU A 170 1.89 4.82 3.25
CA GLU A 170 2.02 5.99 4.13
C GLU A 170 1.08 5.94 5.33
N VAL A 171 -0.15 5.47 5.14
CA VAL A 171 -1.10 5.28 6.24
C VAL A 171 -0.61 4.16 7.16
N PHE A 172 -0.10 3.06 6.59
CA PHE A 172 0.47 1.95 7.35
C PHE A 172 1.62 2.39 8.26
N LEU A 173 2.57 3.17 7.73
CA LEU A 173 3.72 3.68 8.49
C LEU A 173 3.34 4.64 9.63
N ARG A 174 2.10 5.15 9.66
CA ARG A 174 1.58 6.04 10.71
C ARG A 174 0.80 5.30 11.79
N GLY A 175 0.51 4.01 11.59
CA GLY A 175 -0.09 3.16 12.61
C GLY A 175 0.86 2.98 13.80
N ARG A 176 0.29 2.89 15.01
CA ARG A 176 1.08 2.70 16.25
C ARG A 176 1.79 1.36 16.25
N LYS A 177 1.07 0.29 15.92
CA LYS A 177 1.63 -1.02 15.61
C LYS A 177 1.50 -1.27 14.11
N GLN A 178 2.56 -1.83 13.55
CA GLN A 178 2.71 -2.14 12.14
C GLN A 178 2.91 -3.64 12.04
N ILE A 179 1.95 -4.32 11.44
CA ILE A 179 1.97 -5.78 11.29
C ILE A 179 1.91 -6.07 9.80
N GLU A 180 2.94 -6.71 9.26
CA GLU A 180 3.05 -6.93 7.82
C GLU A 180 3.10 -8.41 7.46
N THR A 181 2.69 -8.70 6.22
CA THR A 181 2.60 -10.07 5.71
C THR A 181 3.90 -10.84 5.85
N PHE A 182 4.97 -10.35 5.22
CA PHE A 182 6.26 -11.03 5.12
C PHE A 182 7.22 -10.71 6.28
N ASN A 183 6.68 -10.64 7.50
CA ASN A 183 7.43 -10.46 8.74
C ASN A 183 6.64 -11.02 9.93
N ASP A 184 5.38 -10.62 10.05
CA ASP A 184 4.54 -10.99 11.19
C ASP A 184 3.56 -12.12 10.89
N LEU A 185 2.96 -12.13 9.69
CA LEU A 185 1.82 -13.00 9.38
C LEU A 185 2.28 -14.34 8.80
N THR A 186 3.24 -14.35 7.87
CA THR A 186 3.75 -15.57 7.25
C THR A 186 5.25 -15.74 7.41
N LYS A 187 5.70 -16.99 7.31
CA LYS A 187 7.11 -17.37 7.24
C LYS A 187 7.65 -17.42 5.81
N ASP A 188 6.79 -17.28 4.80
CA ASP A 188 7.26 -17.20 3.44
C ASP A 188 8.07 -15.91 3.23
N CYS A 189 9.03 -15.96 2.30
CA CYS A 189 9.84 -14.81 1.96
C CYS A 189 9.09 -13.92 0.98
N LYS A 190 9.24 -12.59 1.09
CA LYS A 190 8.55 -11.62 0.23
C LYS A 190 8.75 -11.90 -1.27
N ASP A 191 9.95 -12.31 -1.64
CA ASP A 191 10.35 -12.55 -3.04
C ASP A 191 10.34 -14.04 -3.43
N GLY A 192 9.74 -14.90 -2.58
CA GLY A 192 9.52 -16.33 -2.85
C GLY A 192 10.55 -17.26 -2.19
N ILE A 193 10.39 -18.57 -2.35
CA ILE A 193 11.25 -19.58 -1.71
C ILE A 193 12.75 -19.27 -1.93
N ASN A 194 13.55 -19.43 -0.86
CA ASN A 194 15.00 -19.19 -0.82
C ASN A 194 15.46 -17.72 -0.96
N THR A 195 14.56 -16.74 -0.83
CA THR A 195 14.93 -15.31 -0.91
C THR A 195 15.00 -14.60 0.43
N CYS A 196 14.59 -15.25 1.53
CA CYS A 196 14.71 -14.68 2.86
C CYS A 196 16.19 -14.42 3.14
N THR A 197 16.56 -13.15 3.29
CA THR A 197 17.83 -12.80 3.90
C THR A 197 17.79 -13.29 5.33
N SER A 198 18.69 -14.23 5.69
CA SER A 198 18.95 -14.54 7.07
C SER A 198 19.35 -13.23 7.74
N THR A 199 18.45 -12.65 8.53
CA THR A 199 18.80 -11.57 9.44
C THR A 199 19.82 -12.16 10.41
N ALA A 200 21.09 -11.77 10.23
CA ALA A 200 22.16 -12.00 11.18
C ALA A 200 22.02 -11.06 12.37
#